data_AF-A0A4Z1A8U2-F1
#
_entry.id   AF-A0A4Z1A8U2-F1
#
_cell.length_a   1.000
_cell.length_b   1.000
_cell.length_c   1.000
_cell.angle_alpha   90.00
_cell.angle_beta   90.00
_cell.angle_gamma   90.00
#
_symmetry.space_group_name_H-M   'P 1'
#
loop_
_entity.id
_entity.type
_entity.pdbx_description
1 polymer ?
#
loop_
_entity_poly.entity_id
_entity_poly.type
_entity_poly.pdbx_seq_one_letter_code
_entity_poly.pdbx_strand_id
1 'polypeptide(L)'
;MDYPNNTEYLKEFSERLRSYLILSGIHNEHTIADILSRFFTSTNLRFSFAEDWKLWQTHLESNHLKVTNSLPLPDRSWQFGSMIPQSADWKRDTQKTKQSIVGSLKPLFIIASIFLWSLLYYIIIFRLL
;
A
#
# COMPACT_ATOMS: atom_id res chain seq x y z
N MET A 1 2.18 7.55 14.32
CA MET A 1 1.79 7.13 12.96
C MET A 1 0.30 6.92 13.06
N ASP A 2 -0.48 7.87 12.56
CA ASP A 2 -1.93 7.83 12.69
C ASP A 2 -2.48 7.23 11.40
N TYR A 3 -3.15 6.09 11.54
CA TYR A 3 -3.67 5.32 10.43
C TYR A 3 -5.10 5.76 10.15
N PRO A 4 -5.48 5.99 8.88
CA PRO A 4 -6.81 6.50 8.54
C PRO A 4 -7.92 5.47 8.73
N ASN A 5 -7.58 4.17 8.81
CA ASN A 5 -8.51 3.08 9.05
C ASN A 5 -7.83 1.90 9.77
N ASN A 6 -8.61 1.21 10.59
CA ASN A 6 -8.23 -0.02 11.29
C ASN A 6 -7.80 -1.14 10.33
N THR A 7 -8.42 -1.26 9.16
CA THR A 7 -8.04 -2.29 8.18
C THR A 7 -6.68 -2.00 7.54
N GLU A 8 -6.38 -0.74 7.27
CA GLU A 8 -5.08 -0.31 6.74
C GLU A 8 -3.98 -0.48 7.79
N TYR A 9 -4.30 -0.15 9.05
CA TYR A 9 -3.43 -0.44 10.18
C TYR A 9 -3.08 -1.94 10.27
N LEU A 10 -4.09 -2.82 10.28
CA LEU A 10 -3.88 -4.26 10.40
C LEU A 10 -3.03 -4.80 9.26
N LYS A 11 -3.28 -4.34 8.03
CA LYS A 11 -2.48 -4.72 6.87
C LYS A 11 -1.03 -4.28 7.04
N GLU A 12 -0.78 -3.01 7.33
CA GLU A 12 0.58 -2.51 7.47
C GLU A 12 1.32 -3.15 8.67
N PHE A 13 0.62 -3.34 9.78
CA PHE A 13 1.17 -4.00 10.96
C PHE A 13 1.54 -5.44 10.65
N SER A 14 0.66 -6.21 9.98
CA SER A 14 0.95 -7.59 9.57
C SER A 14 2.17 -7.70 8.65
N GLU A 15 2.32 -6.79 7.68
CA GLU A 15 3.48 -6.76 6.78
C GLU A 15 4.78 -6.42 7.51
N ARG A 16 4.72 -5.52 8.50
CA ARG A 16 5.88 -5.19 9.36
C ARG A 16 6.28 -6.36 10.25
N LEU A 17 5.31 -7.05 10.87
CA LEU A 17 5.59 -8.24 11.68
C LEU A 17 6.21 -9.35 10.82
N ARG A 18 5.65 -9.59 9.63
CA ARG A 18 6.20 -10.53 8.65
C ARG A 18 7.64 -10.20 8.27
N SER A 19 7.89 -8.95 7.89
CA SER A 19 9.23 -8.47 7.53
C SER A 19 10.22 -8.65 8.69
N TYR A 20 9.80 -8.34 9.91
CA TYR A 20 10.60 -8.56 11.11
C TYR A 20 10.98 -10.04 11.29
N LEU A 21 10.04 -10.98 11.12
CA LEU A 21 10.31 -12.42 11.24
C LEU A 21 11.29 -12.91 10.17
N ILE A 22 11.14 -12.42 8.92
CA ILE A 22 12.06 -12.74 7.82
C ILE A 22 13.48 -12.25 8.15
N LEU A 23 13.61 -11.00 8.57
CA LEU A 23 14.89 -10.40 8.96
C LEU A 23 15.49 -11.06 10.20
N SER A 24 14.65 -11.66 11.05
CA SER A 24 15.03 -12.44 12.24
C SER A 24 15.49 -13.86 11.92
N GLY A 25 15.60 -14.23 10.63
CA GLY A 25 16.09 -15.54 10.20
C GLY A 25 15.00 -16.60 9.99
N ILE A 26 13.71 -16.27 10.14
CA ILE A 26 12.61 -17.20 9.91
C ILE A 26 12.17 -17.06 8.45
N HIS A 27 12.53 -18.01 7.58
CA HIS A 27 12.26 -17.91 6.14
C HIS A 27 11.15 -18.86 5.67
N ASN A 28 10.66 -19.75 6.54
CA ASN A 28 9.59 -20.67 6.20
C ASN A 28 8.24 -19.94 6.31
N GLU A 29 7.58 -19.73 5.18
CA GLU A 29 6.29 -19.04 5.08
C GLU A 29 5.20 -19.65 5.96
N HIS A 30 5.15 -20.99 6.08
CA HIS A 30 4.19 -21.67 6.94
C HIS A 30 4.40 -21.31 8.42
N THR A 31 5.66 -21.25 8.86
CA THR A 31 5.97 -20.88 10.25
C THR A 31 5.65 -19.42 10.54
N ILE A 32 5.90 -18.53 9.58
CA ILE A 32 5.54 -17.11 9.68
C ILE A 32 4.02 -16.97 9.80
N ALA A 33 3.26 -17.63 8.92
CA ALA A 33 1.80 -17.58 8.93
C ALA A 33 1.20 -18.13 10.23
N ASP A 34 1.74 -19.23 10.77
CA ASP A 34 1.29 -19.79 12.05
C ASP A 34 1.56 -18.83 13.22
N ILE A 35 2.77 -18.25 13.31
CA ILE A 35 3.11 -17.27 14.36
C ILE A 35 2.19 -16.05 14.29
N LEU A 36 2.00 -15.48 13.09
CA LEU A 36 1.14 -14.31 12.91
C LEU A 36 -0.32 -14.66 13.25
N SER A 37 -0.82 -15.80 12.77
CA SER A 37 -2.18 -16.27 13.05
C SER A 37 -2.42 -16.41 14.56
N ARG A 38 -1.50 -17.05 15.29
CA ARG A 38 -1.57 -17.17 16.76
C ARG A 38 -1.55 -15.82 17.45
N PHE A 39 -0.70 -14.90 16.99
CA PHE A 39 -0.64 -13.56 17.57
C PHE A 39 -1.95 -12.79 17.39
N PHE A 40 -2.48 -12.72 16.16
CA PHE A 40 -3.72 -11.99 15.87
C PHE A 40 -4.98 -12.63 16.46
N THR A 41 -4.98 -13.94 16.71
CA THR A 41 -6.10 -14.63 17.37
C THR A 41 -6.07 -14.51 18.89
N SER A 42 -4.87 -14.40 19.49
CA SER A 42 -4.71 -14.34 20.96
C SER A 42 -4.62 -12.93 21.52
N THR A 43 -4.40 -11.92 20.68
CA THR A 43 -4.09 -10.55 21.13
C THR A 43 -5.13 -9.55 20.66
N ASN A 44 -5.64 -8.73 21.58
CA ASN A 44 -6.48 -7.58 21.26
C ASN A 44 -5.60 -6.36 20.99
N LEU A 45 -5.63 -5.86 19.75
CA LEU A 45 -4.85 -4.71 19.32
C LEU A 45 -5.55 -3.41 19.70
N ARG A 46 -4.75 -2.42 20.10
CA ARG A 46 -5.21 -1.07 20.47
C ARG A 46 -5.18 -0.09 19.31
N PHE A 47 -4.74 -0.53 18.14
CA PHE A 47 -4.56 0.32 16.94
C PHE A 47 -3.58 1.47 17.18
N SER A 48 -2.63 1.25 18.08
CA SER A 48 -1.55 2.17 18.41
C SER A 48 -0.24 1.44 18.20
N PHE A 49 0.52 1.88 17.20
CA PHE A 49 1.72 1.17 16.76
C PHE A 49 2.70 0.91 17.91
N ALA A 50 2.94 1.89 18.78
CA ALA A 50 3.88 1.75 19.88
C ALA A 50 3.41 0.72 20.93
N GLU A 51 2.12 0.70 21.24
CA GLU A 51 1.55 -0.23 22.22
C GLU A 51 1.47 -1.65 21.64
N ASP A 52 0.99 -1.77 20.41
CA ASP A 52 0.85 -3.06 19.74
C ASP A 52 2.21 -3.67 19.38
N TRP A 53 3.22 -2.86 19.08
CA TRP A 53 4.59 -3.34 18.92
C TRP A 53 5.16 -3.91 20.22
N LYS A 54 4.87 -3.29 21.36
CA LYS A 54 5.26 -3.83 22.67
C LYS A 54 4.56 -5.15 22.98
N LEU A 55 3.28 -5.27 22.61
CA LEU A 55 2.54 -6.54 22.71
C LEU A 55 3.19 -7.63 21.85
N TRP A 56 3.57 -7.28 20.62
CA TRP A 56 4.30 -8.19 19.74
C TRP A 56 5.63 -8.66 20.32
N GLN A 57 6.46 -7.76 20.84
CA GLN A 57 7.72 -8.12 21.49
C GLN A 57 7.51 -9.06 22.68
N THR A 58 6.51 -8.76 23.52
CA THR A 58 6.14 -9.60 24.66
C THR A 58 5.69 -11.00 24.21
N HIS A 59 4.92 -11.07 23.11
CA HIS A 59 4.48 -12.34 22.53
C HIS A 59 5.66 -13.18 22.03
N LEU A 60 6.65 -12.57 21.36
CA LEU A 60 7.85 -13.26 20.90
C LEU A 60 8.69 -13.82 22.06
N GLU A 61 8.86 -13.03 23.12
CA GLU A 61 9.58 -13.45 24.33
C GLU A 61 8.90 -14.65 25.00
N SER A 62 7.57 -14.59 25.17
CA SER A 62 6.79 -15.67 25.79
C SER A 62 6.82 -16.99 25.02
N ASN A 63 6.98 -16.95 23.70
CA ASN A 63 7.01 -18.13 22.85
C ASN A 63 8.43 -18.68 22.64
N HIS A 64 9.43 -18.15 23.35
CA HIS A 64 10.85 -18.55 23.22
C HIS A 64 11.32 -18.64 21.77
N LEU A 65 10.80 -17.77 20.90
CA LEU A 65 11.25 -17.69 19.52
C LEU A 65 12.69 -17.17 19.56
N LYS A 66 13.66 -18.10 19.48
CA LYS A 66 15.08 -17.78 19.34
C LYS A 66 15.26 -17.10 18.00
N VAL A 67 15.09 -15.78 18.00
CA VAL A 67 15.54 -14.92 16.91
C VAL A 67 17.02 -15.17 16.78
N THR A 68 17.39 -15.90 15.74
CA THR A 68 18.80 -16.15 15.50
C THR A 68 19.31 -14.86 14.90
N ASN A 69 20.21 -14.14 15.58
CA ASN A 69 20.89 -12.95 15.06
C ASN A 69 21.82 -13.28 13.86
N SER A 70 21.58 -14.37 13.15
CA SER A 70 22.15 -14.57 11.83
C SER A 70 21.18 -13.93 10.86
N LEU A 71 21.44 -12.68 10.49
CA LEU A 71 21.16 -12.31 9.11
C LEU A 71 21.99 -13.27 8.27
N PRO A 72 21.40 -14.27 7.56
CA PRO A 72 22.11 -14.80 6.42
C PRO A 72 21.89 -13.73 5.36
N LEU A 73 22.57 -12.58 5.49
CA LEU A 73 22.85 -11.80 4.30
C LEU A 73 23.68 -12.78 3.47
N PRO A 74 23.17 -13.37 2.37
CA PRO A 74 24.08 -13.96 1.43
C PRO A 74 25.11 -12.86 1.10
N ASP A 75 26.33 -13.25 0.76
CA ASP A 75 27.42 -12.38 0.29
C ASP A 75 27.09 -11.71 -1.09
N ARG A 76 25.80 -11.45 -1.30
CA ARG A 76 25.07 -10.99 -2.47
C ARG A 76 24.27 -9.72 -2.11
N SER A 77 24.76 -8.91 -1.18
CA SER A 77 24.26 -7.54 -0.96
C SER A 77 24.20 -6.73 -2.27
N TRP A 78 25.10 -7.02 -3.20
CA TRP A 78 25.12 -6.45 -4.55
C TRP A 78 23.97 -6.90 -5.47
N GLN A 79 23.33 -8.05 -5.23
CA GLN A 79 22.21 -8.55 -6.05
C GLN A 79 20.88 -7.89 -5.68
N PHE A 80 20.73 -7.45 -4.43
CA PHE A 80 19.53 -6.73 -3.99
C PHE A 80 19.48 -5.29 -4.55
N GLY A 81 20.63 -4.62 -4.67
CA GLY A 81 20.69 -3.26 -5.25
C GLY A 81 20.25 -3.20 -6.72
N SER A 82 20.49 -4.27 -7.50
CA SER A 82 20.08 -4.35 -8.91
C SER A 82 18.68 -4.91 -9.15
N MET A 83 18.07 -5.55 -8.15
CA MET A 83 16.74 -6.17 -8.24
C MET A 83 15.62 -5.33 -7.61
N ILE A 84 15.95 -4.17 -7.03
CA ILE A 84 14.94 -3.17 -6.67
C ILE A 84 14.61 -2.44 -7.98
N PRO A 85 13.45 -2.67 -8.62
CA PRO A 85 13.08 -1.87 -9.77
C PRO A 85 13.06 -0.40 -9.31
N GLN A 86 13.51 0.55 -10.13
CA GLN A 86 13.44 1.99 -9.79
C GLN A 86 12.02 2.46 -9.43
N SER A 87 10.99 1.65 -9.72
CA SER A 87 9.60 1.86 -9.28
C SER A 87 9.28 1.39 -7.86
N ALA A 88 10.20 0.72 -7.17
CA ALA A 88 10.08 0.22 -5.80
C ALA A 88 10.74 1.14 -4.77
N ASP A 89 10.91 2.42 -5.11
CA ASP A 89 10.81 3.45 -4.07
C ASP A 89 9.49 3.18 -3.33
N TRP A 90 9.59 2.97 -2.01
CA TRP A 90 8.45 2.74 -1.13
C TRP A 90 7.50 3.94 -1.22
N LYS A 91 6.63 3.93 -2.23
CA LYS A 91 5.61 4.93 -2.44
C LYS A 91 4.56 4.71 -1.38
N ARG A 92 4.69 5.43 -0.27
CA ARG A 92 3.52 5.84 0.52
C ARG A 92 2.71 6.82 -0.34
N ASP A 93 2.11 6.34 -1.42
CA ASP A 93 1.14 7.13 -2.20
C ASP A 93 -0.22 7.03 -1.47
N THR A 94 -0.30 7.54 -0.24
CA THR A 94 -1.57 7.68 0.49
C THR A 94 -2.37 8.91 0.03
N GLN A 95 -1.86 9.73 -0.89
CA GLN A 95 -2.59 10.87 -1.43
C GLN A 95 -2.19 11.26 -2.86
N LYS A 96 -2.31 10.37 -3.84
CA LYS A 96 -2.59 10.80 -5.23
C LYS A 96 -3.44 9.74 -5.92
N THR A 97 -4.73 9.70 -5.58
CA THR A 97 -5.74 9.43 -6.61
C THR A 97 -5.36 10.33 -7.78
N LYS A 98 -4.82 9.73 -8.85
CA LYS A 98 -4.87 10.35 -10.17
C LYS A 98 -6.35 10.52 -10.47
N GLN A 99 -6.94 11.60 -9.96
CA GLN A 99 -8.20 12.09 -10.43
C GLN A 99 -7.97 12.29 -11.91
N SER A 100 -8.57 11.37 -12.65
CA SER A 100 -8.58 11.26 -14.08
C SER A 100 -8.91 12.64 -14.69
N ILE A 101 -7.87 13.40 -15.05
CA ILE A 101 -8.00 14.62 -15.86
C ILE A 101 -8.72 14.27 -17.17
N VAL A 102 -8.58 13.03 -17.63
CA VAL A 102 -9.26 12.46 -18.82
C VAL A 102 -10.78 12.27 -18.59
N GLY A 103 -11.26 12.17 -17.35
CA GLY A 103 -12.67 12.03 -17.02
C GLY A 103 -13.41 13.38 -16.95
N SER A 104 -12.72 14.44 -16.51
CA SER A 104 -13.30 15.78 -16.36
C SER A 104 -13.46 16.54 -17.68
N LEU A 105 -12.63 16.25 -18.70
CA LEU A 105 -12.71 16.92 -20.02
C LEU A 105 -13.83 16.38 -20.93
N LYS A 106 -14.30 15.14 -20.72
CA LYS A 106 -15.38 14.53 -21.51
C LYS A 106 -16.69 15.32 -21.50
N PRO A 107 -17.23 15.75 -20.34
CA PRO A 107 -18.47 16.54 -20.33
C PRO A 107 -18.31 17.92 -21.00
N LEU A 108 -17.15 18.57 -20.85
CA LEU A 108 -16.86 19.86 -21.49
C LEU A 108 -16.82 19.77 -23.02
N PHE A 109 -16.25 18.68 -23.58
CA PHE A 109 -16.21 18.46 -25.02
C PHE A 109 -17.61 18.29 -25.63
N ILE A 110 -18.52 17.61 -24.93
CA ILE A 110 -19.90 17.43 -25.38
C ILE A 110 -20.63 18.78 -25.44
N ILE A 111 -20.49 19.61 -24.40
CA ILE A 111 -21.11 20.94 -24.35
C ILE A 111 -20.57 21.84 -25.47
N ALA A 112 -19.25 21.89 -25.65
CA ALA A 112 -18.62 22.67 -26.71
C ALA A 112 -19.07 22.21 -28.12
N SER A 113 -19.21 20.91 -28.33
CA SER A 113 -19.68 20.33 -29.59
C SER A 113 -21.11 20.79 -29.93
N ILE A 114 -22.04 20.75 -28.96
CA ILE A 114 -23.42 21.20 -29.17
C ILE A 114 -23.47 22.68 -29.57
N PHE A 115 -22.72 23.54 -28.89
CA PHE A 115 -22.64 24.96 -29.21
C PHE A 115 -22.05 25.19 -30.61
N LEU A 116 -20.99 24.46 -30.97
CA LEU A 116 -20.34 24.57 -32.27
C LEU A 116 -21.33 24.21 -33.39
N TRP A 117 -22.04 23.09 -33.27
CA TRP A 117 -23.02 22.66 -34.27
C TRP A 117 -24.24 23.58 -34.35
N SER A 118 -24.72 24.09 -33.21
CA SER A 118 -25.83 25.04 -33.16
C SER A 118 -25.48 26.38 -33.83
N LEU A 119 -24.27 26.90 -33.58
CA LEU A 119 -23.77 28.13 -34.21
C LEU A 119 -23.62 27.93 -35.73
N LEU A 120 -23.07 26.80 -36.15
CA LEU A 120 -22.87 26.47 -37.57
C LEU A 120 -24.22 26.36 -38.29
N TYR A 121 -25.20 25.73 -37.67
CA TYR A 121 -26.57 25.64 -38.19
C TYR A 121 -27.24 27.02 -38.29
N TYR A 122 -27.08 27.88 -37.27
CA TYR A 122 -27.59 29.25 -37.29
C TYR A 122 -26.99 30.07 -38.43
N ILE A 123 -25.66 30.01 -38.63
CA ILE A 123 -24.97 30.72 -39.73
C ILE A 123 -25.44 30.21 -41.09
N ILE A 124 -25.63 28.89 -41.26
CA ILE A 124 -26.13 28.34 -42.53
C ILE A 124 -27.53 28.88 -42.83
N ILE A 125 -28.45 28.84 -41.87
CA ILE A 125 -29.83 29.32 -42.09
C ILE A 125 -29.84 30.82 -42.40
N PHE A 126 -29.14 31.64 -41.61
CA PHE A 126 -29.17 33.10 -41.78
C PHE A 126 -28.42 33.60 -43.04
N ARG A 127 -27.53 32.78 -43.61
CA ARG A 127 -26.81 33.09 -44.85
C ARG A 127 -27.54 32.58 -46.10
N LEU A 128 -28.47 31.65 -45.95
CA LEU A 128 -29.24 31.04 -47.03
C LEU A 128 -30.65 31.67 -47.17
N LEU A 129 -31.09 32.43 -46.16
CA LEU A 129 -32.21 33.39 -46.22
C LEU A 129 -31.75 34.74 -46.79
#